data_AF-A0A804MPJ3-F1
#
_entry.id   AF-A0A804MPJ3-F1
#
_cell.length_a   1.000
_cell.length_b   1.000
_cell.length_c   1.000
_cell.angle_alpha   90.00
_cell.angle_beta   90.00
_cell.angle_gamma   90.00
#
_symmetry.space_group_name_H-M   'P 1'
#
loop_
_entity.id
_entity.type
_entity.pdbx_description
1 polymer ?
#
loop_
_entity_poly.entity_id
_entity_poly.type
_entity_poly.pdbx_seq_one_letter_code
_entity_poly.pdbx_strand_id
1 'polypeptide(L)'
;MPFSSSVLVNVKTLSVYIVSCLFQDKPQPPPEGRLPDATKGSDHLRQVFGKQMGLSDQDIVALSGGHTLGRCHKERSGFEGAWTTNPLVFDNSYFKELLSGDKEGLLQ
;
A
#
# COMPACT_ATOMS: atom_id res chain seq x y z
N MET A 1 14.32 -0.43 22.58
CA MET A 1 13.25 -1.08 21.79
C MET A 1 13.15 -0.36 20.45
N PRO A 2 13.42 -1.02 19.30
CA PRO A 2 12.82 -0.56 18.05
C PRO A 2 11.94 -1.67 17.50
N PHE A 3 10.66 -1.36 17.32
CA PHE A 3 9.72 -2.17 16.55
C PHE A 3 10.27 -2.32 15.13
N SER A 4 10.79 -3.51 14.82
CA SER A 4 11.18 -3.93 13.48
C SER A 4 10.04 -4.74 12.89
N SER A 5 9.03 -4.06 12.37
CA SER A 5 8.00 -4.66 11.52
C SER A 5 7.91 -3.79 10.29
N SER A 6 8.54 -4.27 9.22
CA SER A 6 8.52 -3.73 7.87
C SER A 6 7.07 -3.56 7.41
N VAL A 7 6.59 -2.30 7.35
CA VAL A 7 5.30 -1.97 6.75
C VAL A 7 5.43 -2.20 5.24
N LEU A 8 5.09 -3.40 4.81
CA LEU A 8 5.07 -3.83 3.41
C LEU A 8 3.87 -3.18 2.70
N VAL A 9 4.04 -1.93 2.24
CA VAL A 9 3.01 -1.25 1.44
C VAL A 9 3.19 -1.64 -0.04
N ASN A 10 2.45 -2.63 -0.53
CA ASN A 10 2.39 -2.97 -1.96
C ASN A 10 1.42 -2.06 -2.73
N VAL A 11 1.88 -0.91 -3.21
CA VAL A 11 1.02 0.12 -3.82
C VAL A 11 0.82 -0.09 -5.33
N LYS A 12 1.12 -1.27 -5.88
CA LYS A 12 0.86 -1.51 -7.32
C LYS A 12 -0.64 -1.52 -7.66
N THR A 13 -1.53 -1.52 -6.67
CA THR A 13 -2.99 -1.53 -6.86
C THR A 13 -3.72 -0.32 -6.26
N LEU A 14 -3.03 0.57 -5.52
CA LEU A 14 -3.69 1.76 -4.97
C LEU A 14 -3.69 2.89 -6.02
N SER A 15 -4.68 2.86 -6.91
CA SER A 15 -5.05 4.04 -7.66
C SER A 15 -5.85 4.94 -6.71
N VAL A 16 -5.26 6.05 -6.27
CA VAL A 16 -6.01 7.07 -5.53
C VAL A 16 -7.00 7.69 -6.50
N TYR A 17 -8.24 7.18 -6.52
CA TYR A 17 -9.32 7.78 -7.29
C TYR A 17 -9.78 9.04 -6.57
N ILE A 18 -9.16 10.18 -6.93
CA ILE A 18 -9.75 11.48 -6.62
C ILE A 18 -10.90 11.67 -7.61
N VAL A 19 -12.13 11.47 -7.16
CA VAL A 19 -13.32 11.79 -7.95
C VAL A 19 -13.49 13.31 -7.95
N SER A 20 -12.80 13.98 -8.87
CA SER A 20 -13.03 15.37 -9.21
C SER A 20 -13.22 15.46 -10.71
N CYS A 21 -14.33 16.04 -11.16
CA CYS A 21 -14.65 16.18 -12.58
C CYS A 21 -13.75 17.20 -13.32
N LEU A 22 -12.72 17.73 -12.66
CA LEU A 22 -11.84 18.77 -13.19
C LEU A 22 -10.46 18.27 -13.65
N PHE A 23 -10.19 16.96 -13.53
CA PHE A 23 -8.96 16.40 -14.06
C PHE A 23 -8.98 16.40 -15.59
N GLN A 24 -7.91 16.93 -16.20
CA GLN A 24 -7.67 16.89 -17.64
C GLN A 24 -6.66 15.79 -17.95
N ASP A 25 -6.86 15.09 -19.07
CA ASP A 25 -5.90 14.12 -19.58
C ASP A 25 -4.58 14.80 -19.91
N LYS A 26 -3.47 14.23 -19.42
CA LYS A 26 -2.14 14.67 -19.77
C LYS A 26 -1.66 13.91 -21.01
N PRO A 27 -0.94 14.57 -21.94
CA PRO A 27 -0.51 13.93 -23.19
C PRO A 27 0.59 12.89 -23.00
N GLN A 28 1.27 12.88 -21.86
CA GLN A 28 2.42 12.03 -21.61
C GLN A 28 2.34 11.33 -20.25
N PRO A 29 2.72 10.05 -20.16
CA PRO A 29 2.83 9.36 -18.89
C PRO A 29 4.00 9.90 -18.06
N PRO A 30 3.96 9.75 -16.73
CA PRO A 30 5.12 10.02 -15.90
C PRO A 30 6.25 9.00 -16.17
N PRO A 31 7.52 9.35 -15.90
CA PRO A 31 8.62 8.39 -15.89
C PRO A 31 8.39 7.28 -14.86
N GLU A 32 8.91 6.09 -15.16
CA GLU A 32 8.86 4.92 -14.29
C GLU A 32 9.63 5.14 -12.96
N GLY A 33 9.31 4.31 -11.96
CA GLY A 33 10.04 4.29 -10.68
C GLY A 33 9.52 5.25 -9.61
N ARG A 34 8.35 5.88 -9.84
CA ARG A 34 7.69 6.77 -8.87
C ARG A 34 6.82 6.04 -7.85
N LEU A 35 6.48 4.78 -8.11
CA LEU A 35 5.68 3.97 -7.18
C LEU A 35 6.59 3.39 -6.08
N PRO A 36 6.05 3.21 -4.87
CA PRO A 36 6.82 2.64 -3.77
C PRO A 36 7.15 1.17 -4.01
N ASP A 37 8.26 0.74 -3.40
CA ASP A 37 8.83 -0.59 -3.53
C ASP A 37 8.47 -1.36 -2.26
N ALA A 38 7.79 -2.49 -2.43
CA ALA A 38 7.31 -3.34 -1.35
C ALA A 38 8.45 -3.90 -0.47
N THR A 39 9.68 -3.96 -0.99
CA THR A 39 10.84 -4.51 -0.25
C THR A 39 11.56 -3.48 0.62
N LYS A 40 11.11 -2.22 0.63
CA LYS A 40 11.73 -1.13 1.38
C LYS A 40 10.90 -0.72 2.59
N GLY A 41 11.59 -0.10 3.56
CA GLY A 41 11.00 0.32 4.83
C GLY A 41 10.39 1.73 4.82
N SER A 42 10.15 2.24 6.04
CA SER A 42 9.44 3.51 6.28
C SER A 42 10.12 4.75 5.71
N ASP A 43 11.46 4.78 5.62
CA ASP A 43 12.19 5.89 4.98
C ASP A 43 11.84 6.02 3.49
N HIS A 44 11.67 4.90 2.80
CA HIS A 44 11.24 4.88 1.39
C HIS A 44 9.79 5.34 1.26
N LEU A 45 8.92 4.93 2.16
CA LEU A 45 7.52 5.41 2.20
C LEU A 45 7.48 6.93 2.36
N ARG A 46 8.27 7.49 3.29
CA ARG A 46 8.37 8.96 3.47
C ARG A 46 9.00 9.66 2.27
N GLN A 47 9.96 9.02 1.59
CA GLN A 47 10.51 9.58 0.35
C GLN A 47 9.45 9.66 -0.75
N VAL A 48 8.67 8.60 -0.96
CA VAL A 48 7.66 8.54 -2.03
C VAL A 48 6.44 9.38 -1.67
N PHE A 49 5.74 9.05 -0.60
CA PHE A 49 4.50 9.71 -0.24
C PHE A 49 4.74 11.11 0.35
N GLY A 50 5.72 11.25 1.24
CA GLY A 50 6.05 12.53 1.85
C GLY A 50 6.70 13.49 0.85
N LYS A 51 7.92 13.16 0.39
CA LYS A 51 8.71 14.09 -0.42
C LYS A 51 8.22 14.24 -1.86
N GLN A 52 7.72 13.19 -2.52
CA GLN A 52 7.29 13.28 -3.93
C GLN A 52 5.80 13.63 -4.09
N MET A 53 4.93 13.10 -3.21
CA MET A 53 3.48 13.32 -3.31
C MET A 53 2.94 14.41 -2.38
N GLY A 54 3.70 14.84 -1.37
CA GLY A 54 3.28 15.89 -0.43
C GLY A 54 2.28 15.42 0.63
N LEU A 55 2.29 14.14 0.97
CA LEU A 55 1.37 13.53 1.93
C LEU A 55 1.99 13.40 3.33
N SER A 56 1.15 13.43 4.36
CA SER A 56 1.59 13.31 5.76
C SER A 56 1.84 11.84 6.16
N ASP A 57 2.55 11.63 7.28
CA ASP A 57 2.70 10.29 7.86
C ASP A 57 1.34 9.63 8.17
N GLN A 58 0.32 10.43 8.52
CA GLN A 58 -1.05 9.95 8.72
C GLN A 58 -1.66 9.42 7.42
N ASP A 59 -1.47 10.13 6.31
CA ASP A 59 -1.97 9.71 4.99
C ASP A 59 -1.32 8.41 4.53
N ILE A 60 -0.01 8.24 4.79
CA ILE A 60 0.72 7.00 4.47
C ILE A 60 0.07 5.81 5.17
N VAL A 61 -0.19 5.91 6.48
CA VAL A 61 -0.80 4.83 7.26
C VAL A 61 -2.25 4.58 6.81
N ALA A 62 -3.03 5.64 6.60
CA ALA A 62 -4.41 5.53 6.14
C ALA A 62 -4.52 4.87 4.77
N LEU A 63 -3.69 5.27 3.80
CA LEU A 63 -3.65 4.69 2.45
C LEU A 63 -3.17 3.24 2.46
N SER A 64 -2.25 2.87 3.35
CA SER A 64 -1.82 1.48 3.52
C SER A 64 -2.99 0.56 3.90
N GLY A 65 -3.97 1.10 4.62
CA GLY A 65 -5.22 0.40 4.95
C GLY A 65 -6.03 -0.09 3.76
N GLY A 66 -5.79 0.46 2.55
CA GLY A 66 -6.46 -0.01 1.35
C GLY A 66 -6.14 -1.47 0.97
N HIS A 67 -5.06 -2.05 1.52
CA HIS A 67 -4.77 -3.50 1.43
C HIS A 67 -5.75 -4.39 2.19
N THR A 68 -6.68 -3.80 2.94
CA THR A 68 -7.83 -4.54 3.47
C THR A 68 -8.62 -5.23 2.34
N LEU A 69 -8.58 -4.65 1.13
CA LEU A 69 -9.12 -5.23 -0.09
C LEU A 69 -8.04 -5.85 -0.97
N GLY A 70 -8.40 -6.94 -1.64
CA GLY A 70 -7.59 -7.58 -2.67
C GLY A 70 -6.50 -8.50 -2.12
N ARG A 71 -5.59 -8.88 -3.02
CA ARG A 71 -4.49 -9.81 -2.74
C ARG A 71 -3.32 -9.61 -3.69
N CYS A 72 -2.17 -10.13 -3.32
CA CYS A 72 -1.03 -10.26 -4.22
C CYS A 72 -1.16 -11.49 -5.11
N HIS A 73 -0.53 -11.41 -6.28
CA HIS A 73 -0.46 -12.49 -7.27
C HIS A 73 0.98 -12.66 -7.72
N LYS A 74 1.49 -13.90 -7.62
CA LYS A 74 2.90 -14.22 -7.84
C LYS A 74 3.41 -13.78 -9.21
N GLU A 75 2.58 -13.87 -10.25
CA GLU A 75 2.92 -13.48 -11.62
C GLU A 75 3.03 -11.96 -11.86
N ARG A 76 2.61 -11.12 -10.89
CA ARG A 76 2.61 -9.65 -11.02
C ARG A 76 3.68 -8.99 -10.16
N SER A 77 3.76 -9.36 -8.89
CA SER A 77 4.66 -8.72 -7.92
C SER A 77 5.72 -9.68 -7.36
N GLY A 78 5.60 -10.99 -7.59
CA GLY A 78 6.40 -12.01 -6.91
C GLY A 78 5.87 -12.40 -5.52
N PHE A 79 4.89 -11.67 -4.98
CA PHE A 79 4.20 -11.96 -3.72
C PHE A 79 2.88 -12.67 -3.99
N GLU A 80 2.39 -13.48 -3.04
CA GLU A 80 1.14 -14.24 -3.16
C GLU A 80 0.36 -14.17 -1.84
N GLY A 81 -0.96 -14.07 -1.92
CA GLY A 81 -1.84 -14.08 -0.74
C GLY A 81 -2.50 -12.74 -0.43
N ALA A 82 -3.52 -12.80 0.44
CA ALA A 82 -4.29 -11.63 0.88
C ALA A 82 -3.77 -11.13 2.23
N TRP A 83 -3.94 -9.85 2.54
CA TRP A 83 -3.61 -9.31 3.86
C TRP A 83 -4.71 -9.57 4.89
N THR A 84 -5.94 -9.82 4.45
CA THR A 84 -7.10 -10.04 5.31
C THR A 84 -7.79 -11.35 4.97
N THR A 85 -8.53 -11.89 5.93
CA THR A 85 -9.36 -13.09 5.76
C THR A 85 -10.52 -12.86 4.79
N ASN A 86 -11.00 -11.62 4.70
CA ASN A 86 -12.11 -11.20 3.83
C ASN A 86 -11.67 -10.09 2.85
N PRO A 87 -10.92 -10.42 1.78
CA PRO A 87 -10.31 -9.42 0.87
C PRO A 87 -11.31 -8.67 -0.02
N LEU A 88 -12.62 -8.84 0.19
CA LEU A 88 -13.70 -8.14 -0.53
C LEU A 88 -14.52 -7.24 0.39
N VAL A 89 -14.14 -7.13 1.67
CA VAL A 89 -14.80 -6.28 2.66
C VAL A 89 -13.88 -5.14 3.04
N PHE A 90 -14.36 -3.90 2.87
CA PHE A 90 -13.58 -2.72 3.27
C PHE A 90 -13.82 -2.41 4.75
N ASP A 91 -12.89 -2.85 5.59
CA ASP A 91 -12.90 -2.59 7.03
C ASP A 91 -11.46 -2.36 7.57
N ASN A 92 -11.31 -2.29 8.90
CA ASN A 92 -10.00 -2.09 9.54
C ASN A 92 -9.20 -3.38 9.78
N SER A 93 -9.56 -4.50 9.14
CA SER A 93 -8.92 -5.80 9.38
C SER A 93 -7.45 -5.80 9.00
N TYR A 94 -7.02 -5.10 7.95
CA TYR A 94 -5.59 -4.96 7.62
C TYR A 94 -4.73 -4.59 8.83
N PHE A 95 -5.16 -3.59 9.60
CA PHE A 95 -4.43 -3.15 10.79
C PHE A 95 -4.54 -4.16 11.94
N LYS A 96 -5.69 -4.83 12.10
CA LYS A 96 -5.86 -5.88 13.12
C LYS A 96 -4.96 -7.07 12.84
N GLU A 97 -4.88 -7.51 11.59
CA GLU A 97 -4.00 -8.59 11.16
C GLU A 97 -2.53 -8.20 11.37
N LEU A 98 -2.13 -7.00 10.95
CA LEU A 98 -0.77 -6.48 11.13
C LEU A 98 -0.34 -6.40 12.60
N LEU A 99 -1.23 -5.92 13.48
CA LEU A 99 -0.95 -5.85 14.92
C LEU A 99 -0.94 -7.22 15.60
N SER A 100 -1.58 -8.23 15.01
CA SER A 100 -1.59 -9.59 15.54
C SER A 100 -0.36 -10.42 15.17
N GLY A 101 0.46 -9.92 14.24
CA GLY A 101 1.65 -10.60 13.72
C GLY A 101 1.33 -11.62 12.62
N ASP A 102 2.34 -12.39 12.25
CA ASP A 102 2.27 -13.32 11.12
C ASP A 102 1.24 -14.44 11.36
N LYS A 103 0.36 -14.63 10.38
CA LYS A 103 -0.70 -15.65 10.38
C LYS A 103 -0.60 -16.50 9.14
N GLU A 104 -0.71 -17.82 9.32
CA GLU A 104 -0.72 -18.75 8.19
C GLU A 104 -1.86 -18.41 7.22
N GLY A 105 -1.53 -18.32 5.94
CA GLY A 105 -2.47 -17.98 4.87
C GLY A 105 -2.66 -16.48 4.60
N LEU A 106 -2.12 -15.59 5.45
CA LEU A 106 -2.12 -14.14 5.22
C LEU A 106 -0.72 -13.64 4.84
N LEU A 107 -0.71 -12.56 4.06
CA LEU A 107 0.49 -11.82 3.71
C LEU A 107 0.75 -10.75 4.78
N GLN A 108 1.92 -10.79 5.44
CA GLN A 108 2.40 -9.80 6.43
C GLN A 108 3.86 -9.45 6.13
#